data_AF-A0A382D8I6-F1
#
_entry.id   AF-A0A382D8I6-F1
#
_cell.length_a   1.000
_cell.length_b   1.000
_cell.length_c   1.000
_cell.angle_alpha   90.00
_cell.angle_beta   90.00
_cell.angle_gamma   90.00
#
_symmetry.space_group_name_H-M   'P 1'
#
loop_
_entity.id
_entity.type
_entity.pdbx_description
1 polymer ?
#
loop_
_entity_poly.entity_id
_entity_poly.type
_entity_poly.pdbx_seq_one_letter_code
_entity_poly.pdbx_strand_id
1 'polypeptide(L)'
;MKIIDKKIEDILNSEEINSKFISTKHNHLDIHCNILKDNFFLDSYNYFPITEEYYAFKSSFSWGDNVGWRNKRKYEIFFSKNYLSNFNKNKNKFKSLSNIFVLGSSPGNNYYRNMITFFPRVFFLQSRKINIAIHRNCSNKFRNFILAICNQMNIEAHFSFLDDGLYHFIDSQIPQFLNGSVSVKILNELKMNHNKAKEKIYITRQNANYRNLINEEDIVNILKK
;
A
#
# COMPACT_ATOMS: atom_id res chain seq x y z
N MET A 1 -18.19 -11.22 -20.65
CA MET A 1 -17.62 -10.27 -19.68
C MET A 1 -16.18 -9.95 -20.02
N LYS A 2 -15.71 -8.74 -19.67
CA LYS A 2 -14.31 -8.31 -19.69
C LYS A 2 -14.08 -7.40 -18.48
N ILE A 3 -12.88 -7.43 -17.90
CA ILE A 3 -12.45 -6.40 -16.94
C ILE A 3 -12.13 -5.13 -17.73
N ILE A 4 -12.65 -4.00 -17.28
CA ILE A 4 -12.52 -2.71 -17.95
C ILE A 4 -11.69 -1.79 -17.05
N ASP A 5 -10.60 -1.26 -17.60
CA ASP A 5 -9.81 -0.22 -16.93
C ASP A 5 -10.53 1.12 -17.09
N LYS A 6 -11.01 1.68 -15.97
CA LYS A 6 -11.65 2.99 -15.91
C LYS A 6 -10.58 4.03 -15.60
N LYS A 7 -10.43 5.00 -16.50
CA LYS A 7 -9.48 6.10 -16.33
C LYS A 7 -10.02 7.15 -15.37
N ILE A 8 -9.17 8.11 -15.02
CA ILE A 8 -9.55 9.20 -14.11
C ILE A 8 -10.71 10.01 -14.72
N GLU A 9 -10.71 10.25 -16.03
CA GLU A 9 -11.80 10.96 -16.70
C GLU A 9 -13.12 10.20 -16.59
N ASP A 10 -13.09 8.87 -16.68
CA ASP A 10 -14.29 8.03 -16.52
C ASP A 10 -14.86 8.13 -15.10
N ILE A 11 -13.98 8.18 -14.09
CA ILE A 11 -14.38 8.34 -12.67
C ILE A 11 -15.02 9.71 -12.43
N LEU A 12 -14.52 10.76 -13.08
CA LEU A 12 -15.03 12.13 -12.90
C LEU A 12 -16.33 12.37 -13.65
N ASN A 13 -16.50 11.74 -14.82
CA ASN A 13 -17.66 11.96 -15.70
C ASN A 13 -18.85 11.02 -15.39
N SER A 14 -18.67 10.00 -14.55
CA SER A 14 -19.71 9.05 -14.19
C SER A 14 -20.00 9.12 -12.69
N GLU A 15 -21.20 9.60 -12.33
CA GLU A 15 -21.66 9.67 -10.95
C GLU A 15 -21.66 8.30 -10.26
N GLU A 16 -22.07 7.26 -11.00
CA GLU A 16 -22.04 5.86 -10.53
C GLU A 16 -20.63 5.44 -10.10
N ILE A 17 -19.62 5.68 -10.95
CA ILE A 17 -18.24 5.30 -10.64
C ILE A 17 -17.66 6.21 -9.56
N ASN A 18 -17.94 7.51 -9.62
CA ASN A 18 -17.47 8.49 -8.64
C ASN A 18 -17.94 8.15 -7.23
N SER A 19 -19.20 7.73 -7.09
CA SER A 19 -19.82 7.38 -5.81
C SER A 19 -19.11 6.24 -5.07
N LYS A 20 -18.35 5.40 -5.79
CA LYS A 20 -17.53 4.32 -5.21
C LYS A 20 -16.24 4.83 -4.57
N PHE A 21 -15.89 6.12 -4.72
CA PHE A 21 -14.68 6.69 -4.17
C PHE A 21 -14.96 7.71 -3.08
N ILE A 22 -14.10 7.70 -2.07
CA ILE A 22 -13.98 8.75 -1.05
C ILE A 22 -12.62 9.42 -1.22
N SER A 23 -12.63 10.74 -1.40
CA SER A 23 -11.40 11.53 -1.40
C SER A 23 -11.11 12.05 0.00
N THR A 24 -9.89 11.83 0.44
CA THR A 24 -9.40 12.21 1.77
C THR A 24 -8.14 13.03 1.64
N LYS A 25 -7.85 13.86 2.65
CA LYS A 25 -6.67 14.73 2.65
C LYS A 25 -5.84 14.44 3.90
N HIS A 26 -4.52 14.45 3.75
CA HIS A 26 -3.62 14.31 4.89
C HIS A 26 -3.77 15.51 5.84
N ASN A 27 -3.83 15.27 7.15
CA ASN A 27 -4.18 16.31 8.13
C ASN A 27 -3.27 17.55 8.09
N HIS A 28 -1.99 17.38 7.78
CA HIS A 28 -0.99 18.46 7.78
C HIS A 28 -0.37 18.75 6.42
N LEU A 29 -0.58 17.86 5.44
CA LEU A 29 0.04 17.98 4.14
C LEU A 29 -1.05 18.18 3.11
N ASP A 30 -0.83 19.06 2.13
CA ASP A 30 -1.75 19.25 1.01
C ASP A 30 -1.67 18.09 0.01
N ILE A 31 -1.97 16.88 0.50
CA ILE A 31 -1.87 15.60 -0.21
C ILE A 31 -3.24 14.95 -0.16
N HIS A 32 -3.81 14.70 -1.33
CA HIS A 32 -5.07 14.01 -1.50
C HIS A 32 -4.85 12.51 -1.77
N CYS A 33 -5.75 11.69 -1.26
CA CYS A 33 -5.80 10.26 -1.48
C CYS A 33 -7.24 9.84 -1.80
N ASN A 34 -7.44 9.20 -2.95
CA ASN A 34 -8.70 8.56 -3.28
C ASN A 34 -8.72 7.15 -2.70
N ILE A 35 -9.83 6.80 -2.08
CA ILE A 35 -10.08 5.51 -1.45
C ILE A 35 -11.27 4.91 -2.17
N LEU A 36 -11.09 3.72 -2.76
CA LEU A 36 -12.22 2.94 -3.26
C LEU A 36 -12.96 2.38 -2.04
N LYS A 37 -14.24 2.72 -1.89
CA LYS A 37 -15.16 2.18 -0.88
C LYS A 37 -16.32 1.50 -1.59
N ASP A 38 -16.23 0.18 -1.73
CA ASP A 38 -17.20 -0.62 -2.49
C ASP A 38 -17.03 -2.13 -2.20
N ASN A 39 -17.84 -2.95 -2.86
CA ASN A 39 -17.56 -4.36 -3.03
C ASN A 39 -16.53 -4.58 -4.14
N PHE A 40 -15.46 -5.31 -3.84
CA PHE A 40 -14.42 -5.61 -4.83
C PHE A 40 -13.68 -6.92 -4.54
N PHE A 41 -13.07 -7.45 -5.58
CA PHE A 41 -12.14 -8.56 -5.52
C PHE A 41 -10.72 -8.02 -5.61
N LEU A 42 -9.79 -8.59 -4.84
CA LEU A 42 -8.36 -8.35 -5.04
C LEU A 42 -7.53 -9.54 -4.61
N ASP A 43 -6.30 -9.60 -5.14
CA ASP A 43 -5.29 -10.54 -4.67
C ASP A 43 -4.39 -9.90 -3.61
N SER A 44 -3.96 -10.72 -2.66
CA SER A 44 -3.12 -10.30 -1.52
C SER A 44 -1.64 -10.01 -1.88
N TYR A 45 -1.27 -10.08 -3.17
CA TYR A 45 0.09 -9.85 -3.66
C TYR A 45 0.27 -8.47 -4.31
N ASN A 46 -0.65 -8.13 -5.22
CA ASN A 46 -0.67 -6.89 -5.99
C ASN A 46 -1.58 -5.83 -5.38
N TYR A 47 -2.62 -6.25 -4.65
CA TYR A 47 -3.66 -5.35 -4.12
C TYR A 47 -4.32 -4.52 -5.23
N PHE A 48 -4.65 -5.19 -6.33
CA PHE A 48 -5.28 -4.60 -7.50
C PHE A 48 -6.80 -4.89 -7.45
N PRO A 49 -7.64 -3.90 -7.11
CA PRO A 49 -9.07 -4.11 -6.96
C PRO A 49 -9.79 -4.21 -8.30
N ILE A 50 -10.74 -5.13 -8.37
CA ILE A 50 -11.70 -5.32 -9.46
C ILE A 50 -13.10 -5.30 -8.82
N THR A 51 -13.95 -4.35 -9.17
CA THR A 51 -15.32 -4.26 -8.61
C THR A 51 -16.21 -5.41 -9.08
N GLU A 52 -17.38 -5.58 -8.47
CA GLU A 52 -18.36 -6.59 -8.91
C GLU A 52 -18.85 -6.35 -10.35
N GLU A 53 -18.84 -5.11 -10.82
CA GLU A 53 -19.13 -4.70 -12.21
C GLU A 53 -17.93 -4.87 -13.16
N TYR A 54 -16.83 -5.47 -12.69
CA TYR A 54 -15.61 -5.72 -13.46
C TYR A 54 -14.87 -4.44 -13.85
N TYR A 55 -14.99 -3.38 -13.05
CA TYR A 55 -14.17 -2.18 -13.19
C TYR A 55 -12.86 -2.35 -12.43
N ALA A 56 -11.77 -1.92 -13.06
CA ALA A 56 -10.46 -1.77 -12.43
C ALA A 56 -9.97 -0.34 -12.65
N PHE A 57 -9.04 0.13 -11.82
CA PHE A 57 -8.56 1.51 -11.87
C PHE A 57 -7.03 1.54 -11.86
N LYS A 58 -6.44 1.25 -13.02
CA LYS A 58 -4.98 1.04 -13.15
C LYS A 58 -4.17 2.24 -12.75
N SER A 59 -4.63 3.45 -13.06
CA SER A 59 -3.97 4.70 -12.71
C SER A 59 -3.79 4.89 -11.20
N SER A 60 -4.72 4.35 -10.39
CA SER A 60 -4.77 4.56 -8.93
C SER A 60 -4.19 3.38 -8.14
N PHE A 61 -4.37 2.16 -8.64
CA PHE A 61 -4.00 0.94 -7.91
C PHE A 61 -2.84 0.14 -8.54
N SER A 62 -2.12 0.73 -9.48
CA SER A 62 -0.82 0.18 -9.92
C SER A 62 0.32 0.74 -9.09
N TRP A 63 1.01 -0.13 -8.35
CA TRP A 63 2.28 0.22 -7.72
C TRP A 63 3.50 -0.19 -8.56
N GLY A 64 4.57 0.60 -8.43
CA GLY A 64 5.86 0.41 -9.10
C GLY A 64 6.02 1.30 -10.33
N ASP A 65 7.26 1.71 -10.64
CA ASP A 65 7.51 2.52 -11.83
C ASP A 65 7.12 1.72 -13.08
N ASN A 66 6.14 2.24 -13.83
CA ASN A 66 5.79 1.74 -15.16
C ASN A 66 6.87 2.09 -16.21
N VAL A 67 8.05 2.51 -15.75
CA VAL A 67 9.21 2.88 -16.56
C VAL A 67 10.04 1.63 -16.81
N GLY A 68 9.70 0.91 -17.87
CA GLY A 68 10.39 -0.30 -18.32
C GLY A 68 9.43 -1.37 -18.85
N TRP A 69 9.81 -2.04 -19.94
CA TRP A 69 8.98 -3.02 -20.64
C TRP A 69 8.47 -4.16 -19.74
N ARG A 70 9.25 -4.56 -18.72
CA ARG A 70 8.89 -5.63 -17.77
C ARG A 70 7.80 -5.19 -16.77
N ASN A 71 7.77 -3.93 -16.34
CA ASN A 71 6.75 -3.41 -15.40
C ASN A 71 5.45 -3.00 -16.11
N LYS A 72 5.51 -2.50 -17.35
CA LYS A 72 4.32 -2.08 -18.11
C LYS A 72 3.27 -3.18 -18.27
N ARG A 73 3.71 -4.45 -18.30
CA ARG A 73 2.85 -5.64 -18.48
C ARG A 73 2.35 -6.26 -17.18
N LYS A 74 2.82 -5.81 -16.02
CA LYS A 74 2.49 -6.44 -14.73
C LYS A 74 1.00 -6.49 -14.48
N TYR A 75 0.29 -5.37 -14.73
CA TYR A 75 -1.16 -5.29 -14.54
C TYR A 75 -1.96 -5.69 -15.78
N GLU A 76 -1.32 -5.86 -16.95
CA GLU A 76 -2.00 -6.32 -18.17
C GLU A 76 -2.53 -7.75 -18.03
N ILE A 77 -1.92 -8.56 -17.16
CA ILE A 77 -2.36 -9.94 -16.93
C ILE A 77 -3.80 -10.02 -16.43
N PHE A 78 -4.25 -9.04 -15.64
CA PHE A 78 -5.62 -8.97 -15.10
C PHE A 78 -6.67 -8.77 -16.20
N PHE A 79 -6.29 -8.16 -17.33
CA PHE A 79 -7.17 -7.93 -18.48
C PHE A 79 -7.12 -9.08 -19.50
N SER A 80 -6.28 -10.10 -19.26
CA SER A 80 -6.17 -11.25 -20.16
C SER A 80 -7.39 -12.17 -20.09
N LYS A 81 -7.71 -12.82 -21.22
CA LYS A 81 -8.80 -13.82 -21.28
C LYS A 81 -8.57 -14.97 -20.30
N ASN A 82 -7.32 -15.40 -20.14
CA ASN A 82 -6.95 -16.51 -19.25
C ASN A 82 -7.21 -16.17 -17.79
N TYR A 83 -6.79 -14.98 -17.35
CA TYR A 83 -7.08 -14.51 -16.00
C TYR A 83 -8.59 -14.45 -15.77
N LEU A 84 -9.33 -13.81 -16.68
CA LEU A 84 -10.77 -13.64 -16.54
C LEU A 84 -11.54 -14.97 -16.49
N SER A 85 -11.14 -15.95 -17.31
CA SER A 85 -11.72 -17.30 -17.29
C SER A 85 -11.51 -17.96 -15.91
N ASN A 86 -10.27 -17.94 -15.40
CA ASN A 86 -9.94 -18.50 -14.09
C ASN A 86 -10.62 -17.76 -12.94
N PHE A 87 -10.69 -16.43 -13.02
CA PHE A 87 -11.36 -15.56 -12.06
C PHE A 87 -12.86 -15.91 -11.98
N ASN A 88 -13.56 -15.94 -13.11
CA ASN A 88 -14.98 -16.25 -13.16
C ASN A 88 -15.29 -17.68 -12.71
N LYS A 89 -14.43 -18.65 -13.05
CA LYS A 89 -14.59 -20.05 -12.63
C LYS A 89 -14.48 -20.23 -11.12
N ASN A 90 -13.68 -19.39 -10.45
CA ASN A 90 -13.36 -19.55 -9.03
C ASN A 90 -13.96 -18.47 -8.12
N LYS A 91 -14.61 -17.44 -8.66
CA LYS A 91 -15.09 -16.29 -7.86
C LYS A 91 -15.94 -16.66 -6.66
N ASN A 92 -16.81 -17.67 -6.79
CA ASN A 92 -17.70 -18.14 -5.73
C ASN A 92 -16.95 -18.86 -4.58
N LYS A 93 -15.66 -19.18 -4.77
CA LYS A 93 -14.81 -19.84 -3.78
C LYS A 93 -13.91 -18.88 -3.01
N PHE A 94 -13.88 -17.60 -3.39
CA PHE A 94 -13.04 -16.62 -2.73
C PHE A 94 -13.55 -16.37 -1.31
N LYS A 95 -12.62 -16.29 -0.36
CA LYS A 95 -12.97 -15.95 1.03
C LYS A 95 -13.49 -14.52 1.06
N SER A 96 -14.57 -14.30 1.79
CA SER A 96 -15.16 -12.97 1.95
C SER A 96 -14.70 -12.30 3.25
N LEU A 97 -14.42 -11.01 3.18
CA LEU A 97 -14.14 -10.13 4.31
C LEU A 97 -15.01 -8.87 4.17
N SER A 98 -15.58 -8.39 5.26
CA SER A 98 -16.45 -7.21 5.23
C SER A 98 -15.94 -6.09 6.14
N ASN A 99 -16.33 -4.85 5.82
CA ASN A 99 -16.08 -3.67 6.65
C ASN A 99 -14.61 -3.52 7.05
N ILE A 100 -13.70 -3.71 6.10
CA ILE A 100 -12.26 -3.74 6.35
C ILE A 100 -11.51 -2.74 5.48
N PHE A 101 -10.44 -2.18 6.04
CA PHE A 101 -9.52 -1.30 5.32
C PHE A 101 -8.30 -2.09 4.86
N VAL A 102 -8.14 -2.21 3.55
CA VAL A 102 -7.04 -2.97 2.93
C VAL A 102 -5.78 -2.11 2.87
N LEU A 103 -5.01 -2.12 3.96
CA LEU A 103 -3.70 -1.48 3.99
C LEU A 103 -2.67 -2.26 3.19
N GLY A 104 -2.75 -3.59 3.18
CA GLY A 104 -1.79 -4.47 2.52
C GLY A 104 -0.37 -4.44 3.11
N SER A 105 0.44 -5.42 2.71
CA SER A 105 1.86 -5.50 2.99
C SER A 105 2.55 -6.42 1.99
N SER A 106 3.87 -6.31 1.88
CA SER A 106 4.69 -7.18 1.03
C SER A 106 4.58 -8.64 1.49
N PRO A 107 4.21 -9.59 0.60
CA PRO A 107 4.13 -11.01 0.94
C PRO A 107 5.45 -11.62 1.40
N GLY A 108 6.58 -11.13 0.85
CA GLY A 108 7.92 -11.47 1.30
C GLY A 108 8.42 -10.63 2.49
N ASN A 109 7.53 -9.92 3.19
CA ASN A 109 7.85 -9.05 4.33
C ASN A 109 9.00 -8.05 4.05
N ASN A 110 9.09 -7.56 2.82
CA ASN A 110 10.12 -6.59 2.44
C ASN A 110 9.90 -5.27 3.18
N TYR A 111 10.84 -4.91 4.05
CA TYR A 111 10.77 -3.73 4.90
C TYR A 111 10.61 -2.43 4.09
N TYR A 112 11.45 -2.22 3.07
CA TYR A 112 11.41 -1.02 2.25
C TYR A 112 10.06 -0.84 1.55
N ARG A 113 9.54 -1.91 0.93
CA ARG A 113 8.23 -1.91 0.28
C ARG A 113 7.10 -1.65 1.29
N ASN A 114 7.16 -2.26 2.47
CA ASN A 114 6.22 -2.01 3.55
C ASN A 114 6.21 -0.53 3.96
N MET A 115 7.39 0.07 4.13
CA MET A 115 7.52 1.46 4.57
C MET A 115 7.13 2.49 3.49
N ILE A 116 7.52 2.29 2.23
CA ILE A 116 7.30 3.30 1.17
C ILE A 116 5.94 3.12 0.48
N THR A 117 5.53 1.88 0.21
CA THR A 117 4.35 1.60 -0.62
C THR A 117 3.09 1.47 0.22
N PHE A 118 3.18 0.79 1.37
CA PHE A 118 1.99 0.39 2.14
C PHE A 118 1.72 1.33 3.31
N PHE A 119 2.72 1.57 4.15
CA PHE A 119 2.58 2.32 5.40
C PHE A 119 2.01 3.73 5.26
N PRO A 120 2.39 4.58 4.27
CA PRO A 120 1.88 5.95 4.19
C PRO A 120 0.37 6.02 4.01
N ARG A 121 -0.27 4.92 3.60
CA ARG A 121 -1.72 4.84 3.46
C ARG A 121 -2.47 4.81 4.80
N VAL A 122 -1.78 4.51 5.91
CA VAL A 122 -2.32 4.58 7.28
C VAL A 122 -2.81 5.99 7.62
N PHE A 123 -2.17 7.03 7.10
CA PHE A 123 -2.52 8.42 7.39
C PHE A 123 -3.85 8.90 6.77
N PHE A 124 -4.51 8.05 5.98
CA PHE A 124 -5.80 8.33 5.36
C PHE A 124 -6.96 7.54 6.00
N LEU A 125 -6.70 6.89 7.13
CA LEU A 125 -7.75 6.26 7.93
C LEU A 125 -8.69 7.33 8.51
N GLN A 126 -9.99 7.18 8.28
CA GLN A 126 -11.01 8.14 8.74
C GLN A 126 -11.82 7.66 9.94
N SER A 127 -11.84 6.35 10.21
CA SER A 127 -12.67 5.74 11.26
C SER A 127 -11.92 5.64 12.58
N ARG A 128 -12.61 5.90 13.70
CA ARG A 128 -12.04 5.76 15.06
C ARG A 128 -11.75 4.31 15.45
N LYS A 129 -12.47 3.36 14.86
CA LYS A 129 -12.26 1.92 15.05
C LYS A 129 -12.27 1.25 13.69
N ILE A 130 -11.25 0.44 13.40
CA ILE A 130 -11.09 -0.12 12.07
C ILE A 130 -10.36 -1.47 12.08
N ASN A 131 -10.85 -2.39 11.25
CA ASN A 131 -10.11 -3.61 10.91
C ASN A 131 -9.20 -3.31 9.72
N ILE A 132 -7.94 -3.74 9.78
CA ILE A 132 -6.93 -3.51 8.76
C ILE A 132 -6.49 -4.83 8.16
N ALA A 133 -6.67 -5.01 6.86
CA ALA A 133 -6.21 -6.19 6.14
C ALA A 133 -4.72 -6.04 5.76
N ILE A 134 -3.89 -6.98 6.20
CA ILE A 134 -2.46 -7.08 5.86
C ILE A 134 -2.10 -8.52 5.52
N HIS A 135 -0.99 -8.74 4.80
CA HIS A 135 -0.52 -10.09 4.50
C HIS A 135 -0.10 -10.82 5.79
N ARG A 136 -0.37 -12.13 5.89
CA ARG A 136 -0.02 -12.95 7.07
C ARG A 136 1.47 -12.88 7.43
N ASN A 137 2.34 -12.83 6.43
CA ASN A 137 3.79 -12.75 6.62
C ASN A 137 4.30 -11.39 7.14
N CYS A 138 3.41 -10.42 7.38
CA CYS A 138 3.77 -9.12 7.92
C CYS A 138 4.42 -9.24 9.31
N SER A 139 5.64 -8.73 9.46
CA SER A 139 6.38 -8.82 10.73
C SER A 139 5.69 -8.15 11.92
N ASN A 140 5.90 -8.71 13.11
CA ASN A 140 5.46 -8.11 14.39
C ASN A 140 5.95 -6.66 14.53
N LYS A 141 7.19 -6.37 14.13
CA LYS A 141 7.77 -5.03 14.22
C LYS A 141 6.98 -4.01 13.39
N PHE A 142 6.64 -4.35 12.15
CA PHE A 142 5.86 -3.46 11.30
C PHE A 142 4.42 -3.30 11.79
N ARG A 143 3.80 -4.39 12.27
CA ARG A 143 2.47 -4.37 12.89
C ARG A 143 2.42 -3.46 14.12
N ASN A 144 3.35 -3.63 15.05
CA ASN A 144 3.43 -2.81 16.26
C ASN A 144 3.67 -1.34 15.92
N PHE A 145 4.46 -1.06 14.89
CA PHE A 145 4.67 0.31 14.42
C PHE A 145 3.38 0.93 13.87
N ILE A 146 2.63 0.21 13.03
CA ILE A 146 1.31 0.68 12.55
C ILE A 146 0.38 0.95 13.74
N LEU A 147 0.30 0.04 14.72
CA LEU A 147 -0.56 0.23 15.90
C LEU A 147 -0.16 1.46 16.71
N ALA A 148 1.15 1.69 16.91
CA ALA A 148 1.64 2.87 17.62
C ALA A 148 1.19 4.17 16.93
N ILE A 149 1.25 4.21 15.59
CA ILE A 149 0.83 5.37 14.79
C ILE A 149 -0.69 5.54 14.82
N CYS A 150 -1.46 4.46 14.68
CA CYS A 150 -2.92 4.49 14.81
C CYS A 150 -3.34 5.02 16.21
N ASN A 151 -2.67 4.57 17.27
CA ASN A 151 -2.94 5.05 18.63
C ASN A 151 -2.66 6.55 18.78
N GLN A 152 -1.58 7.07 18.18
CA GLN A 152 -1.29 8.51 18.15
C GLN A 152 -2.37 9.31 17.39
N MET A 153 -2.99 8.69 16.38
CA MET A 153 -4.11 9.26 15.62
C MET A 153 -5.47 9.07 16.32
N ASN A 154 -5.52 8.51 17.53
CA ASN A 154 -6.75 8.11 18.24
C ASN A 154 -7.63 7.12 17.46
N ILE A 155 -6.99 6.15 16.79
CA ILE A 155 -7.64 5.10 16.02
C ILE A 155 -7.37 3.74 16.67
N GLU A 156 -8.44 3.05 17.07
CA GLU A 156 -8.40 1.65 17.52
C GLU A 156 -8.32 0.73 16.29
N ALA A 157 -7.14 0.18 16.03
CA ALA A 157 -6.89 -0.68 14.87
C ALA A 157 -6.73 -2.16 15.27
N HIS A 158 -7.40 -3.05 14.54
CA HIS A 158 -7.25 -4.51 14.64
C HIS A 158 -6.79 -5.08 13.31
N PHE A 159 -5.97 -6.15 13.31
CA PHE A 159 -5.48 -6.74 12.07
C PHE A 159 -6.27 -7.98 11.66
N SER A 160 -6.59 -8.07 10.37
CA SER A 160 -7.01 -9.31 9.71
C SER A 160 -5.93 -9.75 8.73
N PHE A 161 -5.59 -11.03 8.76
CA PHE A 161 -4.49 -11.58 7.96
C PHE A 161 -4.98 -12.20 6.66
N LEU A 162 -4.38 -11.77 5.56
CA LEU A 162 -4.58 -12.33 4.24
C LEU A 162 -3.51 -13.39 3.96
N ASP A 163 -3.95 -14.58 3.57
CA ASP A 163 -3.10 -15.58 2.91
C ASP A 163 -2.86 -15.22 1.44
N ASP A 164 -1.92 -15.89 0.79
CA ASP A 164 -1.75 -15.81 -0.67
C ASP A 164 -3.04 -16.27 -1.37
N GLY A 165 -3.65 -15.38 -2.15
CA GLY A 165 -4.87 -15.70 -2.89
C GLY A 165 -5.76 -14.51 -3.21
N LEU A 166 -6.91 -14.83 -3.81
CA LEU A 166 -7.98 -13.88 -4.15
C LEU A 166 -9.06 -13.89 -3.06
N TYR A 167 -9.53 -12.68 -2.74
CA TYR A 167 -10.55 -12.44 -1.72
C TYR A 167 -11.67 -11.58 -2.31
N HIS A 168 -12.86 -11.72 -1.74
CA HIS A 168 -13.99 -10.84 -1.98
C HIS A 168 -14.14 -9.91 -0.77
N PHE A 169 -14.07 -8.61 -1.00
CA PHE A 169 -14.22 -7.58 0.03
C PHE A 169 -15.59 -6.92 -0.13
N ILE A 170 -16.34 -6.84 0.97
CA ILE A 170 -17.72 -6.34 1.00
C ILE A 170 -17.77 -5.06 1.84
N ASP A 171 -18.36 -3.98 1.33
CA ASP A 171 -18.38 -2.64 1.95
C ASP A 171 -17.02 -2.29 2.59
N SER A 172 -15.97 -2.44 1.80
CA SER A 172 -14.60 -2.36 2.27
C SER A 172 -13.87 -1.23 1.58
N GLN A 173 -12.72 -0.86 2.13
CA GLN A 173 -11.98 0.31 1.69
C GLN A 173 -10.58 -0.07 1.26
N ILE A 174 -10.12 0.47 0.14
CA ILE A 174 -8.72 0.38 -0.27
C ILE A 174 -8.22 1.75 -0.75
N PRO A 175 -7.22 2.34 -0.08
CA PRO A 175 -6.58 3.57 -0.53
C PRO A 175 -5.73 3.33 -1.78
N GLN A 176 -5.73 4.27 -2.70
CA GLN A 176 -4.85 4.26 -3.87
C GLN A 176 -3.37 4.14 -3.46
N PHE A 177 -2.52 3.67 -4.37
CA PHE A 177 -1.08 3.75 -4.15
C PHE A 177 -0.60 5.19 -4.33
N LEU A 178 0.24 5.65 -3.40
CA LEU A 178 0.87 6.96 -3.50
C LEU A 178 2.14 6.86 -4.35
N ASN A 179 2.47 7.96 -5.02
CA ASN A 179 3.79 8.11 -5.63
C ASN A 179 4.87 8.02 -4.55
N GLY A 180 5.99 7.36 -4.85
CA GLY A 180 7.13 7.25 -3.93
C GLY A 180 7.61 8.59 -3.37
N SER A 181 7.61 9.68 -4.16
CA SER A 181 7.99 11.01 -3.66
C SER A 181 7.00 11.54 -2.61
N VAL A 182 5.71 11.31 -2.82
CA VAL A 182 4.63 11.67 -1.88
C VAL A 182 4.72 10.84 -0.62
N SER A 183 4.93 9.53 -0.74
CA SER A 183 5.19 8.64 0.38
C SER A 183 6.37 9.10 1.23
N VAL A 184 7.50 9.45 0.61
CA VAL A 184 8.68 9.96 1.30
C VAL A 184 8.38 11.28 2.02
N LYS A 185 7.58 12.16 1.42
CA LYS A 185 7.15 13.42 2.06
C LYS A 185 6.34 13.15 3.33
N ILE A 186 5.35 12.26 3.29
CA ILE A 186 4.58 11.85 4.47
C ILE A 186 5.48 11.25 5.54
N LEU A 187 6.39 10.34 5.16
CA LEU A 187 7.32 9.70 6.10
C LEU A 187 8.29 10.68 6.75
N ASN A 188 8.68 11.76 6.05
CA ASN A 188 9.55 12.78 6.62
C ASN A 188 8.87 13.58 7.74
N GLU A 189 7.53 13.69 7.76
CA GLU A 189 6.80 14.30 8.88
C GLU A 189 6.97 13.52 10.19
N LEU A 190 7.22 12.21 10.10
CA LEU A 190 7.50 11.37 11.27
C LEU A 190 8.90 11.56 11.85
N LYS A 191 9.80 12.24 11.12
CA LYS A 191 11.11 12.55 11.66
C LYS A 191 10.91 13.56 12.78
N MET A 192 11.12 13.12 14.02
CA MET A 192 11.25 14.06 15.12
C MET A 192 12.35 15.05 14.77
N ASN A 193 12.09 16.35 14.97
CA ASN A 193 13.13 17.34 15.08
C ASN A 193 13.96 16.99 16.31
N HIS A 194 14.90 16.06 16.17
CA HIS A 194 15.90 15.84 17.18
C HIS A 194 16.61 17.18 17.36
N ASN A 195 16.52 17.73 18.59
CA ASN A 195 17.45 18.75 19.04
C ASN A 195 18.86 18.33 18.62
N LYS A 196 19.61 19.28 18.06
CA LYS A 196 20.98 19.13 17.53
C LYS A 196 22.01 18.73 18.60
N ALA A 197 21.74 17.73 19.45
CA ALA A 197 22.81 16.99 20.09
C ALA A 197 23.40 16.08 19.01
N LYS A 198 24.58 16.46 18.50
CA LYS A 198 25.37 15.65 17.55
C LYS A 198 25.83 14.37 18.26
N GLU A 199 24.93 13.41 18.45
CA GLU A 199 25.32 12.08 18.89
C GLU A 199 25.93 11.35 17.70
N LYS A 200 27.20 10.99 17.85
CA LYS A 200 27.94 10.22 16.85
C LYS A 200 27.30 8.84 16.73
N ILE A 201 26.81 8.51 15.53
CA ILE A 201 26.28 7.18 15.24
C ILE A 201 27.47 6.23 15.09
N TYR A 202 27.63 5.30 16.03
CA TYR A 202 28.57 4.19 15.91
C TYR A 202 27.86 3.01 15.25
N ILE A 203 28.34 2.59 14.08
CA ILE A 203 27.82 1.42 13.37
C ILE A 203 28.72 0.23 13.72
N THR A 204 28.19 -0.73 14.48
CA THR A 204 28.92 -1.96 14.80
C THR A 204 28.73 -3.02 13.71
N ARG A 205 29.82 -3.73 13.37
CA ARG A 205 29.91 -4.74 12.29
C ARG A 205 28.82 -5.83 12.32
N GLN A 206 28.23 -6.11 13.48
CA GLN A 206 27.17 -7.12 13.64
C GLN A 206 25.86 -6.76 12.90
N ASN A 207 25.65 -5.49 12.53
CA ASN A 207 24.40 -5.03 11.91
C ASN A 207 24.43 -4.99 10.37
N ALA A 208 25.50 -5.45 9.72
CA ALA A 208 25.73 -5.26 8.29
C ALA A 208 25.89 -6.60 7.53
N ASN A 209 24.83 -7.42 7.50
CA ASN A 209 24.88 -8.75 6.87
C ASN A 209 24.99 -8.74 5.32
N TYR A 210 24.82 -7.60 4.65
CA TYR A 210 24.80 -7.56 3.18
C TYR A 210 25.30 -6.23 2.58
N ARG A 211 26.60 -5.90 2.69
CA ARG A 211 27.31 -5.00 1.74
C ARG A 211 28.81 -5.32 1.68
N ASN A 212 29.42 -5.02 0.53
CA ASN A 212 30.87 -5.09 0.31
C ASN A 212 31.62 -4.33 1.41
N LEU A 213 32.73 -4.90 1.88
CA LEU A 213 33.66 -4.28 2.81
C LEU A 213 34.18 -2.97 2.18
N ILE A 214 33.81 -1.84 2.77
CA ILE A 214 34.41 -0.54 2.46
C ILE A 214 35.19 -0.16 3.71
N ASN A 215 36.48 0.18 3.56
CA ASN A 215 37.28 0.58 4.70
C ASN A 215 36.77 1.92 5.23
N GLU A 216 36.74 2.04 6.56
CA GLU A 216 36.24 3.27 7.21
C GLU A 216 37.03 4.50 6.78
N GLU A 217 38.33 4.38 6.52
CA GLU A 217 39.18 5.45 5.98
C GLU A 217 38.68 6.01 4.64
N ASP A 218 38.17 5.15 3.76
CA ASP A 218 37.67 5.56 2.43
C ASP A 218 36.44 6.47 2.55
N ILE A 219 35.61 6.22 3.57
CA ILE A 219 34.38 6.96 3.82
C ILE A 219 34.66 8.26 4.58
N VAL A 220 35.62 8.26 5.51
CA VAL A 220 35.96 9.45 6.32
C VAL A 220 36.36 10.63 5.44
N ASN A 221 37.11 10.40 4.36
CA ASN A 221 37.52 11.46 3.45
C ASN A 221 36.36 12.00 2.60
N ILE A 222 35.37 11.17 2.28
CA ILE A 222 34.17 11.57 1.53
C ILE A 222 33.22 12.39 2.43
N LEU A 223 33.11 12.02 3.71
CA LEU A 223 32.21 12.66 4.68
C LEU A 223 32.77 13.92 5.35
N LYS A 224 34.06 14.23 5.15
CA LYS A 224 34.71 15.45 5.68
C LYS A 224 34.40 16.74 4.88
N LYS A 225 33.48 16.70 3.92
CA LYS A 225 32.96 17.91 3.24
C LYS A 225 31.92 18.63 4.08
#